data_AF-A0A7R7CL67-F1
#
_entry.id   AF-A0A7R7CL67-F1
#
_cell.length_a   1.000
_cell.length_b   1.000
_cell.length_c   1.000
_cell.angle_alpha   90.00
_cell.angle_beta   90.00
_cell.angle_gamma   90.00
#
_symmetry.space_group_name_H-M   'P 1'
#
loop_
_entity.id
_entity.type
_entity.pdbx_description
1 polymer ?
#
loop_
_entity_poly.entity_id
_entity_poly.type
_entity_poly.pdbx_seq_one_letter_code
_entity_poly.pdbx_strand_id
1 'polypeptide(L)'
;MAYTLVIRKSRIPVATLADASRIYSERRDASGLGASRWPEGQVFEGDRLIGRVSYNGRIWSPGDWRPDDVPIYDNRKAVSA
;
A
#
# COMPACT_ATOMS: atom_id res chain seq x y z
N MET A 1 -14.65 -0.57 -9.71
CA MET A 1 -13.22 -0.22 -9.90
C MET A 1 -12.41 -1.37 -9.35
N ALA A 2 -11.42 -1.87 -10.11
CA ALA A 2 -10.56 -2.96 -9.65
C ALA A 2 -9.14 -2.40 -9.52
N TYR A 3 -8.55 -2.53 -8.34
CA TYR A 3 -7.17 -2.14 -8.09
C TYR A 3 -6.25 -3.36 -8.20
N THR A 4 -4.97 -3.12 -8.45
CA THR A 4 -3.94 -4.15 -8.38
C THR A 4 -2.85 -3.71 -7.41
N LEU A 5 -2.65 -4.48 -6.35
CA LEU A 5 -1.50 -4.37 -5.46
C LEU A 5 -0.32 -5.14 -6.05
N VAL A 6 0.82 -4.47 -6.18
CA VAL A 6 2.07 -5.06 -6.63
C VAL A 6 3.09 -5.02 -5.49
N ILE A 7 3.64 -6.18 -5.15
CA ILE A 7 4.73 -6.32 -4.19
C ILE A 7 5.83 -7.14 -4.85
N ARG A 8 6.98 -6.52 -5.16
CA ARG A 8 8.03 -7.12 -6.02
C ARG A 8 7.43 -7.59 -7.36
N LYS A 9 7.38 -8.90 -7.60
CA LYS A 9 6.85 -9.52 -8.82
C LYS A 9 5.41 -10.01 -8.67
N SER A 10 4.84 -9.98 -7.46
CA SER A 10 3.49 -10.49 -7.20
C SER A 10 2.47 -9.38 -7.50
N ARG A 11 1.52 -9.68 -8.38
CA ARG A 11 0.37 -8.81 -8.70
C ARG A 11 -0.89 -9.43 -8.10
N ILE A 12 -1.61 -8.66 -7.30
CA ILE A 12 -2.74 -9.14 -6.48
C ILE A 12 -3.93 -8.24 -6.79
N PRO A 13 -5.00 -8.76 -7.41
CA PRO A 13 -6.24 -8.03 -7.59
C PRO A 13 -6.86 -7.71 -6.22
N VAL A 14 -7.30 -6.46 -6.01
CA VAL A 14 -7.95 -6.01 -4.78
C VAL A 14 -9.11 -5.08 -5.10
N ALA A 15 -10.18 -5.15 -4.30
CA ALA A 15 -11.39 -4.36 -4.56
C ALA A 15 -11.26 -2.91 -4.05
N THR A 16 -10.48 -2.70 -2.98
CA THR A 16 -10.37 -1.42 -2.30
C THR A 16 -8.93 -1.08 -1.90
N LEU A 17 -8.68 0.20 -1.57
CA LEU A 17 -7.43 0.63 -0.94
C LEU A 17 -7.23 0.00 0.45
N ALA A 18 -8.32 -0.29 1.17
CA ALA A 18 -8.28 -1.00 2.45
C ALA A 18 -7.75 -2.44 2.27
N ASP A 19 -8.22 -3.15 1.25
CA ASP A 19 -7.71 -4.48 0.90
C ASP A 19 -6.23 -4.44 0.51
N ALA A 20 -5.82 -3.43 -0.29
CA ALA A 20 -4.42 -3.26 -0.67
C ALA A 20 -3.52 -3.09 0.56
N SER A 21 -3.92 -2.21 1.49
CA SER A 21 -3.20 -1.99 2.75
C SER A 21 -3.15 -3.26 3.61
N ARG A 22 -4.29 -3.93 3.81
CA ARG A 22 -4.41 -5.14 4.62
C ARG A 22 -3.52 -6.27 4.08
N ILE A 23 -3.64 -6.60 2.80
CA ILE A 23 -2.86 -7.69 2.18
C ILE A 23 -1.36 -7.37 2.19
N TYR A 24 -0.98 -6.10 1.97
CA TYR A 24 0.41 -5.68 2.08
C TYR A 24 0.95 -5.90 3.50
N SER A 25 0.21 -5.46 4.53
CA SER A 25 0.60 -5.62 5.93
C SER A 25 0.67 -7.08 6.35
N GLU A 26 -0.31 -7.90 5.98
CA GLU A 26 -0.30 -9.35 6.27
C GLU A 26 0.93 -10.04 5.66
N ARG A 27 1.27 -9.73 4.41
CA ARG A 27 2.46 -10.31 3.74
C ARG A 27 3.78 -9.79 4.34
N ARG A 28 3.84 -8.51 4.71
CA ARG A 28 4.98 -7.92 5.42
C ARG A 28 5.23 -8.67 6.72
N ASP A 29 4.18 -8.84 7.52
CA ASP A 29 4.26 -9.46 8.85
C ASP A 29 4.63 -10.94 8.75
N ALA A 30 4.02 -11.66 7.81
CA ALA A 30 4.36 -13.06 7.53
C ALA A 30 5.81 -13.26 7.05
N SER A 31 6.45 -12.23 6.48
CA SER A 31 7.84 -12.33 6.02
C SER A 31 8.88 -12.22 7.13
N GLY A 32 8.52 -11.61 8.28
CA GLY A 32 9.46 -11.28 9.34
C GLY A 32 10.55 -10.24 8.96
N LEU A 33 10.45 -9.61 7.78
CA LEU A 33 11.43 -8.65 7.31
C LEU A 33 11.14 -7.24 7.86
N GLY A 34 12.17 -6.59 8.39
CA GLY A 34 12.11 -5.18 8.76
C GLY A 34 12.01 -4.23 7.55
N ALA A 35 11.73 -2.96 7.83
CA ALA A 35 11.47 -1.92 6.82
C ALA A 35 12.58 -1.75 5.77
N SER A 36 13.84 -2.00 6.11
CA SER A 36 14.95 -1.90 5.16
C SER A 36 15.00 -3.03 4.13
N ARG A 37 14.30 -4.15 4.37
CA ARG A 37 14.31 -5.36 3.51
C ARG A 37 12.96 -5.66 2.89
N TRP A 38 11.87 -5.20 3.50
CA TRP A 38 10.53 -5.34 2.95
C TRP A 38 10.28 -4.27 1.87
N PRO A 39 9.88 -4.67 0.65
CA PRO A 39 9.64 -3.75 -0.45
C PRO A 39 8.44 -2.83 -0.18
N GLU A 40 8.46 -1.65 -0.79
CA GLU A 40 7.26 -0.84 -0.94
C GLU A 40 6.21 -1.59 -1.79
N GLY A 41 4.93 -1.39 -1.48
CA GLY A 41 3.82 -1.85 -2.33
C GLY A 41 3.42 -0.79 -3.33
N GLN A 42 2.98 -1.17 -4.51
CA GLN A 42 2.44 -0.24 -5.51
C GLN A 42 0.98 -0.57 -5.79
N VAL A 43 0.11 0.45 -5.89
CA VAL A 43 -1.31 0.27 -6.17
C VAL A 43 -1.63 0.88 -7.52
N PHE A 44 -2.19 0.07 -8.40
CA PHE A 44 -2.58 0.46 -9.75
C PHE A 44 -4.10 0.44 -9.93
N GLU A 45 -4.59 1.35 -10.76
CA GLU A 45 -5.94 1.35 -11.33
C GLU A 45 -5.80 1.19 -12.86
N GLY A 46 -6.10 0.00 -13.37
CA GLY A 46 -5.64 -0.39 -14.71
C GLY A 46 -4.11 -0.37 -14.79
N ASP A 47 -3.57 0.38 -15.75
CA ASP A 47 -2.11 0.57 -15.92
C ASP A 47 -1.58 1.82 -15.21
N ARG A 48 -2.44 2.61 -14.57
CA ARG A 48 -2.05 3.84 -13.88
C ARG A 48 -1.63 3.55 -12.45
N LEU A 49 -0.41 3.93 -12.08
CA LEU A 49 0.03 3.94 -10.68
C LEU A 49 -0.73 5.04 -9.94
N ILE A 50 -1.52 4.67 -8.93
CA ILE A 50 -2.33 5.61 -8.14
C ILE A 50 -1.82 5.80 -6.71
N GLY A 51 -0.93 4.92 -6.24
CA GLY A 51 -0.34 5.09 -4.91
C GLY A 51 0.74 4.08 -4.55
N ARG A 52 1.45 4.40 -3.47
CA ARG A 52 2.55 3.62 -2.90
C ARG A 52 2.24 3.25 -1.46
N VAL A 53 2.26 1.96 -1.15
CA VAL A 53 2.04 1.44 0.20
C VAL A 53 3.38 1.45 0.95
N SER A 54 3.49 2.38 1.89
CA SER A 54 4.65 2.48 2.78
C SER A 54 4.66 1.36 3.82
N TYR A 55 5.82 1.13 4.45
CA TYR A 55 5.99 0.03 5.41
C TYR A 55 4.92 0.01 6.51
N ASN A 56 4.41 1.16 6.96
CA ASN A 56 3.38 1.26 8.00
C ASN A 56 1.94 0.94 7.53
N GLY A 57 1.76 0.59 6.26
CA GLY A 57 0.47 0.25 5.65
C GLY A 57 -0.31 1.43 5.08
N ARG A 58 0.18 2.67 5.21
CA ARG A 58 -0.43 3.85 4.59
C ARG A 58 -0.11 3.91 3.10
N ILE A 59 -1.07 4.42 2.34
CA ILE A 59 -0.97 4.58 0.89
C ILE A 59 -0.81 6.06 0.57
N TRP A 60 0.29 6.40 -0.07
CA TRP A 60 0.68 7.75 -0.44
C TRP A 60 0.51 7.98 -1.94
N SER A 61 0.34 9.23 -2.34
CA SER A 61 0.38 9.61 -3.75
C SER A 61 1.69 9.18 -4.41
N PRO A 62 1.65 8.79 -5.69
CA PRO A 62 2.86 8.45 -6.42
C PRO A 62 3.69 9.73 -6.63
N GLY A 63 4.95 9.69 -6.21
CA GLY A 63 5.87 10.82 -6.34
C GLY A 63 6.81 10.90 -5.15
N ASP A 64 7.56 11.99 -5.09
CA ASP A 64 8.42 12.29 -3.95
C ASP A 64 7.55 12.72 -2.77
N TRP A 65 7.82 12.12 -1.61
CA TRP A 65 7.18 12.50 -0.37
C TRP A 65 7.63 13.89 0.06
N ARG A 66 6.69 14.73 0.49
CA ARG A 66 6.97 16.03 1.12
C ARG A 66 6.47 16.04 2.56
N PRO A 67 7.13 16.83 3.44
CA PRO A 67 6.52 17.23 4.69
C PRO A 67 5.12 17.81 4.41
N ASP A 68 4.15 17.45 5.25
CA ASP A 68 2.72 17.82 5.15
C ASP A 68 1.86 17.10 4.10
N ASP A 69 2.45 16.20 3.30
CA ASP A 69 1.63 15.33 2.46
C ASP A 69 0.68 14.49 3.33
N VAL A 70 -0.53 14.28 2.82
CA VAL A 70 -1.56 13.44 3.46
C VAL A 70 -1.66 12.13 2.67
N PRO A 71 -1.72 10.97 3.34
CA PRO A 71 -1.90 9.72 2.64
C PRO A 71 -3.28 9.68 1.95
N ILE A 72 -3.35 9.10 0.76
CA ILE A 72 -4.61 8.78 0.07
C ILE A 72 -5.44 7.81 0.92
N TYR A 73 -4.77 6.94 1.68
CA TYR A 73 -5.41 6.04 2.63
C TYR A 73 -4.57 5.87 3.91
N ASP A 74 -5.19 6.14 5.06
CA ASP A 74 -4.62 5.92 6.40
C ASP A 74 -5.31 4.76 7.11
N ASN A 75 -4.64 3.60 7.13
CA ASN A 75 -5.15 2.39 7.77
C ASN A 75 -5.38 2.53 9.28
N ARG A 76 -4.78 3.53 9.95
CA ARG A 76 -4.97 3.77 11.38
C ARG A 76 -6.24 4.56 11.69
N LYS A 77 -6.75 5.34 10.74
CA LYS A 77 -8.03 6.04 10.87
C LYS A 77 -9.20 5.13 10.51
N ALA A 78 -8.96 4.11 9.70
CA ALA A 78 -9.97 3.16 9.27
C ALA A 78 -10.40 2.15 10.36
N VAL A 79 -9.59 1.92 11.39
CA VAL A 79 -9.89 1.01 12.52
C VAL A 79 -10.64 1.67 13.67
N SER A 80 -10.93 2.97 13.61
CA SER A 80 -11.51 3.73 14.72
C SER A 80 -13.04 3.89 14.66
N ALA A 81 -13.77 2.93 14.07
CA ALA A 81 -15.23 2.94 13.98
C ALA A 81 -15.86 1.75 14.70
#